data_AF-H9FEF7-F1
#
_entry.id   AF-H9FEF7-F1
#
_cell.length_a   1.000
_cell.length_b   1.000
_cell.length_c   1.000
_cell.angle_alpha   90.00
_cell.angle_beta   90.00
_cell.angle_gamma   90.00
#
_symmetry.space_group_name_H-M   'P 1'
#
loop_
_entity.id
_entity.type
_entity.pdbx_description
1 polymer ?
#
loop_
_entity_poly.entity_id
_entity_poly.type
_entity_poly.pdbx_seq_one_letter_code
_entity_poly.pdbx_strand_id
1 'polypeptide(L)'
;ANETGNLAASYHLARQYESQEEVGQAVHFYTRAQAFKNAIRLCKENSLDDQLMNLALLSSPEDMIEAARYYEEKGMQMDRAVMLYHKAGHFSKALELAFTTQQFAALQLIAEDLDETSDPALLARCSDFFIEHRQYER
;
A
#
# COMPACT_ATOMS: atom_id res chain seq x y z
N ALA A 1 -24.98 -20.04 12.25
CA ALA A 1 -25.06 -20.03 10.78
C ALA A 1 -24.98 -18.57 10.34
N ASN A 2 -24.08 -18.05 9.51
CA ASN A 2 -23.22 -18.61 8.47
C ASN A 2 -22.19 -17.52 8.05
N GLU A 3 -21.29 -17.04 8.92
CA GLU A 3 -20.27 -16.07 8.45
C GLU A 3 -19.37 -16.70 7.38
N THR A 4 -18.85 -17.90 7.65
CA THR A 4 -18.05 -18.68 6.69
C THR A 4 -18.84 -19.04 5.42
N GLY A 5 -20.13 -19.34 5.56
CA GLY A 5 -21.01 -19.60 4.41
C GLY A 5 -21.28 -18.36 3.55
N ASN A 6 -21.34 -17.18 4.16
CA ASN A 6 -21.51 -15.90 3.47
C ASN A 6 -20.20 -15.49 2.74
N LEU A 7 -19.03 -15.76 3.33
CA LEU A 7 -17.73 -15.54 2.69
C LEU A 7 -17.55 -16.44 1.45
N ALA A 8 -17.82 -17.74 1.58
CA ALA A 8 -17.73 -18.67 0.45
C ALA A 8 -18.72 -18.31 -0.67
N ALA A 9 -19.97 -17.99 -0.33
CA ALA A 9 -20.96 -17.54 -1.32
C ALA A 9 -20.52 -16.24 -2.02
N SER A 10 -19.99 -15.27 -1.27
CA SER A 10 -19.45 -14.03 -1.83
C SER A 10 -18.28 -14.31 -2.77
N TYR A 11 -17.38 -15.22 -2.40
CA TYR A 11 -16.26 -15.63 -3.25
C TYR A 11 -16.72 -16.27 -4.56
N HIS A 12 -17.72 -17.16 -4.51
CA HIS A 12 -18.29 -17.77 -5.72
C HIS A 12 -18.93 -16.73 -6.63
N LEU A 13 -19.66 -15.77 -6.07
CA LEU A 13 -20.27 -14.70 -6.85
C LEU A 13 -19.20 -13.78 -7.46
N ALA A 14 -18.12 -13.49 -6.74
CA ALA A 14 -16.98 -12.73 -7.27
C ALA A 14 -16.38 -13.41 -8.51
N ARG A 15 -16.14 -14.72 -8.45
CA ARG A 15 -15.63 -15.50 -9.61
C ARG A 15 -16.58 -15.48 -10.80
N GLN A 16 -17.89 -15.51 -10.54
CA GLN A 16 -18.89 -15.42 -11.61
C GLN A 16 -18.83 -14.05 -12.30
N TYR A 17 -18.79 -12.95 -11.55
CA TYR A 17 -18.65 -11.62 -12.13
C TYR A 17 -17.31 -11.44 -12.84
N GLU A 18 -16.22 -11.98 -12.29
CA GLU A 18 -14.91 -11.96 -12.94
C GLU A 18 -14.94 -12.68 -14.30
N SER A 19 -15.59 -13.84 -14.39
CA SER A 19 -15.74 -14.58 -15.66
C SER A 19 -16.61 -13.86 -16.70
N GLN A 20 -17.38 -12.86 -16.27
CA GLN A 20 -18.21 -12.00 -17.11
C GLN A 20 -17.54 -10.66 -17.41
N GLU A 21 -16.28 -10.47 -16.98
CA GLU A 21 -15.54 -9.22 -17.09
C GLU A 21 -16.19 -8.02 -16.36
N GLU A 22 -17.10 -8.31 -15.42
CA GLU A 22 -17.76 -7.32 -14.56
C GLU A 22 -16.86 -6.96 -13.37
N VAL A 23 -15.71 -6.33 -13.67
CA VAL A 23 -14.59 -6.11 -12.73
C VAL A 23 -15.03 -5.43 -11.44
N GLY A 24 -15.86 -4.38 -11.52
CA GLY A 24 -16.31 -3.65 -10.34
C GLY A 24 -17.10 -4.53 -9.37
N GLN A 25 -17.97 -5.41 -9.88
CA GLN A 25 -18.73 -6.35 -9.06
C GLN A 25 -17.83 -7.46 -8.52
N ALA A 26 -16.90 -7.97 -9.33
CA ALA A 26 -15.93 -8.96 -8.90
C ALA A 26 -15.09 -8.46 -7.72
N VAL A 27 -14.54 -7.25 -7.82
CA VAL A 27 -13.77 -6.60 -6.73
C VAL A 27 -14.64 -6.42 -5.48
N HIS A 28 -15.89 -5.96 -5.63
CA HIS A 28 -16.80 -5.80 -4.49
C HIS A 28 -17.01 -7.12 -3.73
N PHE A 29 -17.32 -8.20 -4.45
CA PHE A 29 -17.59 -9.50 -3.82
C PHE A 29 -16.33 -10.19 -3.30
N TYR A 30 -15.18 -10.03 -3.95
CA TYR A 30 -13.90 -10.51 -3.39
C TYR A 30 -13.55 -9.79 -2.09
N THR A 31 -13.77 -8.48 -2.02
CA THR A 31 -13.56 -7.68 -0.80
C THR A 31 -14.46 -8.19 0.33
N ARG A 32 -15.75 -8.41 0.04
CA ARG A 32 -16.70 -8.97 1.00
C ARG A 32 -16.32 -10.38 1.46
N ALA A 33 -15.72 -11.18 0.57
CA ALA A 33 -15.20 -12.51 0.87
C ALA A 33 -13.84 -12.50 1.61
N GLN A 34 -13.26 -11.32 1.92
CA GLN A 34 -11.90 -11.15 2.45
C GLN A 34 -10.81 -11.77 1.56
N ALA A 35 -11.11 -11.93 0.28
CA ALA A 35 -10.19 -12.47 -0.72
C ALA A 35 -9.35 -11.35 -1.35
N PHE A 36 -8.67 -10.56 -0.50
CA PHE A 36 -7.99 -9.31 -0.89
C PHE A 36 -6.98 -9.51 -2.00
N LYS A 37 -6.20 -10.59 -1.99
CA LYS A 37 -5.27 -10.93 -3.08
C LYS A 37 -5.94 -10.96 -4.47
N ASN A 38 -7.15 -11.50 -4.58
CA ASN A 38 -7.89 -11.54 -5.85
C ASN A 38 -8.39 -10.15 -6.25
N ALA A 39 -8.92 -9.39 -5.28
CA ALA A 39 -9.39 -8.03 -5.51
C ALA A 39 -8.23 -7.11 -5.94
N ILE A 40 -7.09 -7.18 -5.25
CA ILE A 40 -5.84 -6.45 -5.55
C ILE A 40 -5.35 -6.80 -6.96
N ARG A 41 -5.30 -8.09 -7.32
CA ARG A 41 -4.92 -8.51 -8.67
C ARG A 41 -5.82 -7.87 -9.73
N LEU A 42 -7.14 -7.94 -9.55
CA LEU A 42 -8.08 -7.32 -10.49
C LEU A 42 -7.91 -5.81 -10.58
N CYS A 43 -7.69 -5.12 -9.46
CA CYS A 43 -7.44 -3.69 -9.47
C CYS A 43 -6.17 -3.33 -10.26
N LYS A 44 -5.08 -4.10 -10.12
CA LYS A 44 -3.84 -3.87 -10.88
C LYS A 44 -4.03 -4.09 -12.38
N GLU A 45 -4.66 -5.20 -12.77
CA GLU A 45 -4.92 -5.54 -14.17
C GLU A 45 -5.81 -4.52 -14.88
N ASN A 46 -6.68 -3.83 -14.14
CA ASN A 46 -7.65 -2.87 -14.67
C ASN A 46 -7.33 -1.40 -14.31
N SER A 47 -6.13 -1.12 -13.78
CA SER A 47 -5.70 0.25 -13.38
C SER A 47 -6.66 0.96 -12.43
N LEU A 48 -7.30 0.22 -11.52
CA LEU A 48 -8.19 0.75 -10.47
C LEU A 48 -7.37 1.23 -9.26
N ASP A 49 -6.49 2.20 -9.50
CA ASP A 49 -5.43 2.61 -8.57
C ASP A 49 -5.98 3.08 -7.20
N ASP A 50 -7.10 3.79 -7.16
CA ASP A 50 -7.70 4.25 -5.89
C ASP A 50 -8.27 3.09 -5.05
N GLN A 51 -8.87 2.11 -5.72
CA GLN A 51 -9.40 0.92 -5.03
C GLN A 51 -8.26 0.02 -4.57
N LEU A 52 -7.21 -0.11 -5.37
CA LEU A 52 -6.01 -0.86 -5.02
C LEU A 52 -5.44 -0.41 -3.67
N MET A 53 -5.28 0.90 -3.46
CA MET A 53 -4.75 1.46 -2.22
C MET A 53 -5.59 1.05 -1.01
N ASN A 54 -6.91 1.25 -1.10
CA ASN A 54 -7.83 0.95 -0.02
C ASN A 54 -7.85 -0.55 0.32
N LEU A 55 -7.78 -1.42 -0.70
CA LEU A 55 -7.75 -2.86 -0.50
C LEU A 55 -6.43 -3.32 0.10
N ALA A 56 -5.30 -2.77 -0.35
CA ALA A 56 -3.99 -3.06 0.19
C ALA A 56 -3.92 -2.72 1.69
N LEU A 57 -4.46 -1.58 2.11
CA LEU A 57 -4.49 -1.17 3.53
C LEU A 57 -5.33 -2.09 4.43
N LEU A 58 -6.27 -2.86 3.86
CA LEU A 58 -7.09 -3.85 4.57
C LEU A 58 -6.50 -5.26 4.53
N SER A 59 -5.43 -5.46 3.76
CA SER A 59 -4.83 -6.77 3.46
C SER A 59 -3.62 -7.08 4.34
N SER A 60 -2.89 -8.14 4.02
CA SER A 60 -1.67 -8.50 4.75
C SER A 60 -0.50 -7.57 4.37
N PRO A 61 0.56 -7.50 5.19
CA PRO A 61 1.78 -6.76 4.85
C PRO A 61 2.39 -7.19 3.50
N GLU A 62 2.31 -8.47 3.15
CA GLU A 62 2.80 -8.99 1.87
C GLU A 62 2.01 -8.43 0.68
N ASP A 63 0.68 -8.37 0.80
CA ASP A 63 -0.21 -7.81 -0.20
C ASP A 63 0.00 -6.27 -0.33
N MET A 64 0.26 -5.57 0.79
CA MET A 64 0.63 -4.15 0.79
C MET A 64 1.91 -3.89 -0.01
N ILE A 65 2.94 -4.74 0.18
CA ILE A 65 4.22 -4.64 -0.55
C ILE A 65 4.00 -4.88 -2.05
N GLU A 66 3.15 -5.85 -2.41
CA GLU A 66 2.85 -6.13 -3.82
C GLU A 66 2.15 -4.95 -4.50
N ALA A 67 1.24 -4.28 -3.79
CA ALA A 67 0.60 -3.05 -4.26
C ALA A 67 1.58 -1.86 -4.31
N ALA A 68 2.49 -1.74 -3.34
CA ALA A 68 3.53 -0.71 -3.34
C ALA A 68 4.45 -0.82 -4.57
N ARG A 69 4.90 -2.04 -4.90
CA ARG A 69 5.71 -2.31 -6.10
C ARG A 69 4.99 -1.93 -7.38
N TYR A 70 3.69 -2.18 -7.47
CA TYR A 70 2.90 -1.78 -8.62
C TYR A 70 2.94 -0.27 -8.86
N TYR A 71 2.80 0.54 -7.79
CA TYR A 71 2.92 2.00 -7.91
C TYR A 71 4.35 2.45 -8.28
N GLU A 72 5.38 1.81 -7.71
CA GLU A 72 6.78 2.06 -8.10
C GLU A 72 7.02 1.78 -9.58
N GLU A 73 6.62 0.61 -10.07
CA GLU A 73 6.79 0.19 -11.46
C GLU A 73 6.06 1.11 -12.44
N LYS A 74 4.88 1.60 -12.06
CA LYS A 74 4.10 2.54 -12.87
C LYS A 74 4.72 3.94 -12.93
N GLY A 75 5.61 4.29 -12.00
CA GLY A 75 6.17 5.64 -11.93
C GLY A 75 5.18 6.70 -11.40
N MET A 76 4.02 6.28 -10.86
CA MET A 76 2.91 7.17 -10.51
C MET A 76 2.45 6.90 -9.08
N GLN A 77 1.97 7.95 -8.40
CA GLN A 77 1.44 7.86 -7.03
C GLN A 77 2.47 7.30 -6.04
N MET A 78 3.71 7.83 -6.12
CA MET A 78 4.84 7.42 -5.28
C MET A 78 4.57 7.62 -3.79
N ASP A 79 3.75 8.61 -3.44
CA ASP A 79 3.22 8.82 -2.09
C ASP A 79 2.49 7.58 -1.56
N ARG A 80 1.70 6.89 -2.40
CA ARG A 80 1.01 5.65 -2.03
C ARG A 80 1.96 4.49 -1.85
N ALA A 81 2.96 4.36 -2.73
CA ALA A 81 4.00 3.35 -2.60
C ALA A 81 4.76 3.48 -1.27
N VAL A 82 5.20 4.69 -0.94
CA VAL A 82 5.87 5.02 0.32
C VAL A 82 4.98 4.66 1.52
N MET A 83 3.70 5.07 1.48
CA MET A 83 2.75 4.79 2.56
C MET A 83 2.51 3.28 2.75
N LEU A 84 2.39 2.50 1.67
CA LEU A 84 2.19 1.06 1.76
C LEU A 84 3.42 0.33 2.33
N TYR A 85 4.64 0.69 1.91
CA TYR A 85 5.85 0.14 2.53
C TYR A 85 5.93 0.46 4.02
N HIS A 86 5.59 1.70 4.38
CA HIS A 86 5.57 2.12 5.77
C HIS A 86 4.58 1.30 6.60
N LYS A 87 3.31 1.18 6.15
CA LYS A 87 2.28 0.40 6.84
C LYS A 87 2.55 -1.11 6.86
N ALA A 88 3.32 -1.62 5.92
CA ALA A 88 3.81 -3.00 5.92
C ALA A 88 5.02 -3.22 6.86
N GLY A 89 5.54 -2.18 7.52
CA GLY A 89 6.71 -2.26 8.41
C GLY A 89 8.06 -2.21 7.70
N HIS A 90 8.09 -1.92 6.39
CA HIS A 90 9.31 -1.80 5.59
C HIS A 90 9.87 -0.37 5.61
N PHE A 91 10.19 0.13 6.81
CA PHE A 91 10.65 1.52 7.04
C PHE A 91 11.84 1.92 6.17
N SER A 92 12.87 1.08 6.06
CA SER A 92 14.07 1.39 5.26
C SER A 92 13.76 1.64 3.79
N LYS A 93 12.85 0.84 3.21
CA LYS A 93 12.41 0.98 1.81
C LYS A 93 11.48 2.17 1.65
N ALA A 94 10.57 2.41 2.61
CA ALA A 94 9.69 3.57 2.60
C ALA A 94 10.49 4.89 2.63
N LEU A 95 11.48 4.98 3.52
CA LEU A 95 12.38 6.13 3.62
C LEU A 95 13.21 6.31 2.36
N GLU A 96 13.84 5.25 1.85
CA GLU A 96 14.61 5.30 0.60
C GLU A 96 13.75 5.81 -0.56
N LEU A 97 12.56 5.25 -0.72
CA LEU A 97 11.65 5.65 -1.79
C LEU A 97 11.19 7.09 -1.59
N ALA A 98 10.89 7.52 -0.36
CA ALA A 98 10.51 8.90 -0.07
C ALA A 98 11.62 9.88 -0.42
N PHE A 99 12.89 9.53 -0.16
CA PHE A 99 14.03 10.36 -0.55
C PHE A 99 14.19 10.43 -2.06
N THR A 100 14.23 9.28 -2.74
CA THR A 100 14.49 9.22 -4.19
C THR A 100 13.40 9.90 -5.01
N THR A 101 12.16 9.90 -4.50
CA THR A 101 10.99 10.50 -5.15
C THR A 101 10.57 11.84 -4.53
N GLN A 102 11.39 12.40 -3.63
CA GLN A 102 11.17 13.69 -2.97
C GLN A 102 9.80 13.84 -2.28
N GLN A 103 9.28 12.76 -1.68
CA GLN A 103 8.01 12.74 -0.97
C GLN A 103 8.17 13.24 0.46
N PHE A 104 8.47 14.53 0.62
CA PHE A 104 8.81 15.12 1.91
C PHE A 104 7.69 15.03 2.95
N ALA A 105 6.43 15.19 2.53
CA ALA A 105 5.28 15.02 3.41
C ALA A 105 5.17 13.58 3.96
N ALA A 106 5.40 12.58 3.10
CA ALA A 106 5.40 11.18 3.51
C ALA A 106 6.61 10.86 4.41
N LEU A 107 7.77 11.44 4.11
CA LEU A 107 8.97 11.30 4.93
C LEU A 107 8.76 11.85 6.35
N GLN A 108 8.14 13.02 6.48
CA GLN A 108 7.85 13.59 7.79
C GLN A 108 6.95 12.67 8.62
N LEU A 109 5.89 12.11 8.02
CA LEU A 109 5.02 11.16 8.70
C LEU A 109 5.76 9.88 9.13
N ILE A 110 6.66 9.35 8.30
CA ILE A 110 7.47 8.19 8.68
C ILE A 110 8.41 8.54 9.82
N ALA A 111 9.03 9.72 9.79
CA ALA A 111 9.97 10.15 10.82
C ALA A 111 9.29 10.39 12.19
N GLU A 112 8.02 10.81 12.20
CA GLU A 112 7.22 10.94 13.42
C GLU A 112 6.93 9.59 14.10
N ASP A 113 6.90 8.51 13.32
CA ASP A 113 6.70 7.14 13.82
C ASP A 113 8.02 6.46 14.25
N LEU A 114 9.19 7.09 14.04
CA LEU A 114 10.48 6.59 14.52
C LEU A 114 10.73 6.97 15.98
N ASP A 115 11.23 6.01 16.76
CA ASP A 115 11.54 6.17 18.19
C ASP A 115 12.95 5.66 18.55
N GLU A 116 13.29 5.71 19.84
CA GLU A 116 14.60 5.26 20.35
C GLU A 116 14.87 3.75 20.14
N THR A 117 13.84 2.97 19.82
CA THR A 117 13.96 1.54 19.53
C THR A 117 14.15 1.25 18.04
N SER A 118 13.97 2.26 17.20
CA SER A 118 14.14 2.16 15.76
C SER A 118 15.62 1.97 15.39
N ASP A 119 15.86 1.38 14.22
CA ASP A 119 17.22 1.13 13.72
C ASP A 119 18.03 2.45 13.72
N PRO A 120 19.18 2.52 14.43
CA PRO A 120 20.03 3.70 14.47
C PRO A 120 20.43 4.24 13.09
N ALA A 121 20.55 3.35 12.08
CA ALA A 121 20.83 3.76 10.72
C ALA A 121 19.67 4.54 10.09
N LEU A 122 18.41 4.21 10.42
CA LEU A 122 17.24 4.96 9.96
C LEU A 122 17.14 6.32 10.64
N LEU A 123 17.38 6.37 11.95
CA LEU A 123 17.41 7.63 12.70
C LEU A 123 18.47 8.59 12.14
N ALA A 124 19.67 8.09 11.82
CA ALA A 124 20.73 8.88 11.21
C ALA A 124 20.32 9.43 9.83
N ARG A 125 19.75 8.59 8.96
CA ARG A 125 19.29 9.01 7.62
C ARG A 125 18.20 10.09 7.69
N CYS A 126 17.24 9.95 8.60
CA CYS A 126 16.22 10.97 8.82
C CYS A 126 16.83 12.28 9.35
N SER A 127 17.75 12.19 10.30
CA SER A 127 18.46 13.36 10.85
C SER A 127 19.22 14.13 9.76
N ASP A 128 20.05 13.43 8.97
CA ASP A 128 20.85 14.03 7.90
C ASP A 128 19.96 14.76 6.89
N PHE A 129 18.86 14.12 6.49
CA PHE A 129 17.88 14.73 5.60
C PHE A 129 17.32 16.04 6.15
N PHE A 130 16.82 16.05 7.39
CA PHE A 130 16.21 17.26 7.97
C PHE A 130 17.24 18.37 8.17
N ILE A 131 18.50 18.04 8.45
CA ILE A 131 19.58 19.03 8.56
C ILE A 131 19.85 19.68 7.20
N GLU A 132 20.02 18.87 6.16
CA GLU A 132 20.26 19.37 4.80
C GLU A 132 19.10 20.24 4.33
N HIS A 133 17.85 19.82 4.57
CA HIS A 133 16.67 20.48 4.02
C HIS A 133 16.19 21.68 4.84
N ARG A 134 16.43 21.73 6.16
CA ARG A 134 16.18 22.92 6.99
C ARG A 134 17.10 24.09 6.65
N GLN A 135 18.21 23.86 5.95
CA GLN A 135 19.06 24.95 5.43
C GLN A 135 18.44 25.66 4.22
N TYR A 136 17.47 25.04 3.54
CA TYR A 136 16.79 25.61 2.36
C TYR A 136 15.46 26.31 2.68
N GLU A 137 14.92 26.18 3.90
CA GLU A 137 13.71 26.89 4.35
C GLU A 137 13.96 28.33 4.85
N ARG A 138 15.08 28.98 4.45
CA ARG A 138 15.40 30.37 4.85
C ARG A 138 15.26 31.37 3.72
#